data_AF-A0A832PVQ9-F1
#
_entry.id   AF-A0A832PVQ9-F1
#
_cell.length_a   1.000
_cell.length_b   1.000
_cell.length_c   1.000
_cell.angle_alpha   90.00
_cell.angle_beta   90.00
_cell.angle_gamma   90.00
#
_symmetry.space_group_name_H-M   'P 1'
#
loop_
_entity.id
_entity.type
_entity.pdbx_description
1 polymer ?
#
loop_
_entity_poly.entity_id
_entity_poly.type
_entity_poly.pdbx_seq_one_letter_code
_entity_poly.pdbx_strand_id
1 'polypeptide(L)'
;KLLELEESNEEFPKTDVVMIIGACDVVNPAANDPSMDTPLSGMPILEASKAKSVIVCNLDARPGYSGVENPLYDDPKTLMLLGDALGTIKAIRSGLDKPQEAAAATQAPSEGGIPSAAEALRKAERIVVVPGYGMALAQAQFEVIRLTNFLESQGKNVLFAVHPVAGRMPGHMNVLLAEAEVDYEKLLELEESNAEFPRTDVVMIIGACDVVNPAANDPTMDTPLSGMPILEASQAKAVIVCNLDDRPGYSGVENPLYDDPKTTMLLGDALKTIKDIRKALGSSD
;
A
#
# COMPACT_ATOMS: atom_id res chain seq x y z
N LYS A 1 8.64 13.40 -8.55
CA LYS A 1 9.62 13.17 -9.63
C LYS A 1 10.78 12.40 -9.00
N LEU A 2 11.25 11.33 -9.63
CA LEU A 2 12.51 10.69 -9.23
C LEU A 2 13.64 11.45 -9.94
N LEU A 3 14.70 11.75 -9.20
CA LEU A 3 15.87 12.47 -9.68
C LEU A 3 17.08 11.55 -9.54
N GLU A 4 17.95 11.56 -10.55
CA GLU A 4 19.26 10.92 -10.45
C GLU A 4 20.18 11.72 -9.51
N LEU A 5 21.34 11.17 -9.15
CA LEU A 5 22.29 11.78 -8.20
C LEU A 5 22.67 13.22 -8.60
N GLU A 6 23.09 13.42 -9.85
CA GLU A 6 23.54 14.71 -10.36
C GLU A 6 22.41 15.74 -10.35
N GLU A 7 21.22 15.36 -10.85
CA GLU A 7 20.03 16.21 -10.83
C GLU A 7 19.61 16.58 -9.39
N SER A 8 19.72 15.62 -8.45
CA SER A 8 19.42 15.86 -7.03
C SER A 8 20.39 16.88 -6.43
N ASN A 9 21.69 16.76 -6.75
CA ASN A 9 22.72 17.66 -6.25
C ASN A 9 22.63 19.08 -6.84
N GLU A 10 22.09 19.23 -8.04
CA GLU A 10 21.75 20.56 -8.60
C GLU A 10 20.55 21.23 -7.91
N GLU A 11 19.62 20.44 -7.38
CA GLU A 11 18.38 20.94 -6.74
C GLU A 11 18.54 21.20 -5.24
N PHE A 12 19.42 20.48 -4.53
CA PHE A 12 19.58 20.67 -3.08
C PHE A 12 19.86 22.12 -2.65
N PRO A 13 20.73 22.93 -3.32
CA PRO A 13 20.93 24.33 -2.96
C PRO A 13 19.68 25.21 -3.08
N LYS A 14 18.68 24.79 -3.87
CA LYS A 14 17.42 25.50 -4.10
C LYS A 14 16.30 25.01 -3.18
N THR A 15 16.53 23.92 -2.44
CA THR A 15 15.51 23.22 -1.66
C THR A 15 15.40 23.79 -0.25
N ASP A 16 14.17 24.10 0.18
CA ASP A 16 13.91 24.62 1.52
C ASP A 16 14.12 23.56 2.62
N VAL A 17 13.64 22.34 2.40
CA VAL A 17 13.75 21.23 3.36
C VAL A 17 14.09 19.95 2.62
N VAL A 18 15.17 19.27 3.03
CA VAL A 18 15.48 17.90 2.61
C VAL A 18 15.18 16.93 3.75
N MET A 19 14.40 15.88 3.46
CA MET A 19 14.15 14.79 4.38
C MET A 19 15.02 13.58 4.02
N ILE A 20 15.87 13.17 4.95
CA ILE A 20 16.74 12.00 4.86
C ILE A 20 16.08 10.89 5.67
N ILE A 21 15.76 9.76 5.03
CA ILE A 21 15.02 8.66 5.66
C ILE A 21 15.90 7.41 5.63
N GLY A 22 16.42 7.00 6.80
CA GLY A 22 17.23 5.79 6.95
C GLY A 22 18.57 5.79 6.21
N ALA A 23 18.98 6.92 5.63
CA ALA A 23 20.24 7.07 4.92
C ALA A 23 21.30 7.69 5.83
N CYS A 24 22.52 7.13 5.80
CA CYS A 24 23.66 7.61 6.58
C CYS A 24 24.85 7.92 5.66
N ASP A 25 25.54 6.89 5.13
CA ASP A 25 26.78 7.09 4.38
C ASP A 25 26.58 7.82 3.05
N VAL A 26 25.46 7.54 2.36
CA VAL A 26 25.15 8.14 1.04
C VAL A 26 24.81 9.63 1.10
N VAL A 27 24.68 10.21 2.30
CA VAL A 27 24.43 11.64 2.53
C VAL A 27 25.53 12.26 3.41
N ASN A 28 26.61 11.53 3.69
CA ASN A 28 27.63 11.95 4.65
C ASN A 28 28.65 12.91 3.99
N PRO A 29 28.70 14.20 4.38
CA PRO A 29 29.61 15.17 3.79
C PRO A 29 31.10 14.85 3.97
N ALA A 30 31.45 13.94 4.90
CA ALA A 30 32.81 13.45 5.09
C ALA A 30 33.41 12.87 3.80
N ALA A 31 32.59 12.34 2.88
CA ALA A 31 33.05 11.85 1.59
C ALA A 31 33.72 12.93 0.72
N ASN A 32 33.33 14.19 0.91
CA ASN A 32 33.80 15.35 0.16
C ASN A 32 34.83 16.20 0.93
N ASP A 33 35.18 15.82 2.16
CA ASP A 33 36.16 16.56 2.96
C ASP A 33 37.58 16.02 2.70
N PRO A 34 38.44 16.75 1.97
CA PRO A 34 39.79 16.30 1.66
C PRO A 34 40.72 16.30 2.88
N SER A 35 40.30 16.89 4.01
CA SER A 35 41.04 16.86 5.28
C SER A 35 40.76 15.61 6.10
N MET A 36 39.73 14.83 5.75
CA MET A 36 39.36 13.59 6.42
C MET A 36 39.74 12.39 5.55
N ASP A 37 40.70 11.59 6.03
CA ASP A 37 41.06 10.31 5.39
C ASP A 37 40.12 9.22 5.90
N THR A 38 39.05 8.97 5.14
CA THR A 38 37.97 8.06 5.54
C THR A 38 37.64 7.06 4.43
N PRO A 39 37.02 5.92 4.75
CA PRO A 39 36.50 4.99 3.75
C PRO A 39 35.47 5.60 2.78
N LEU A 40 34.93 6.78 3.08
CA LEU A 40 33.95 7.49 2.24
C LEU A 40 34.60 8.43 1.23
N SER A 41 35.89 8.75 1.35
CA SER A 41 36.53 9.80 0.57
C SER A 41 36.43 9.52 -0.94
N GLY A 42 35.80 10.44 -1.67
CA GLY A 42 35.57 10.33 -3.12
C GLY A 42 34.33 9.52 -3.52
N MET A 43 33.53 9.03 -2.57
CA MET A 43 32.25 8.39 -2.89
C MET A 43 31.24 9.41 -3.40
N PRO A 44 30.45 9.09 -4.44
CA PRO A 44 29.33 9.92 -4.85
C PRO A 44 28.26 9.94 -3.77
N ILE A 45 28.00 11.11 -3.18
CA ILE A 45 26.96 11.32 -2.17
C ILE A 45 25.86 12.26 -2.67
N LEU A 46 24.69 12.14 -2.06
CA LEU A 46 23.64 13.15 -2.11
C LEU A 46 24.02 14.31 -1.18
N GLU A 47 24.25 15.47 -1.76
CA GLU A 47 24.70 16.68 -1.06
C GLU A 47 23.55 17.40 -0.34
N ALA A 48 22.76 16.64 0.41
CA ALA A 48 21.60 17.12 1.18
C ALA A 48 21.98 18.25 2.16
N SER A 49 23.23 18.28 2.61
CA SER A 49 23.81 19.36 3.41
C SER A 49 23.78 20.73 2.72
N LYS A 50 23.58 20.82 1.40
CA LYS A 50 23.45 22.10 0.68
C LYS A 50 22.06 22.74 0.79
N ALA A 51 21.06 22.03 1.30
CA ALA A 51 19.72 22.57 1.51
C ALA A 51 19.66 23.60 2.65
N LYS A 52 18.58 24.40 2.69
CA LYS A 52 18.37 25.40 3.74
C LYS A 52 18.11 24.77 5.10
N SER A 53 17.41 23.64 5.14
CA SER A 53 17.16 22.85 6.34
C SER A 53 17.14 21.37 6.00
N VAL A 54 17.56 20.53 6.94
CA VAL A 54 17.62 19.08 6.77
C VAL A 54 16.89 18.41 7.92
N ILE A 55 16.10 17.38 7.64
CA ILE A 55 15.45 16.54 8.65
C ILE A 55 15.96 15.13 8.44
N VAL A 56 16.55 14.53 9.47
CA VAL A 56 17.07 13.16 9.43
C VAL A 56 16.17 12.27 10.27
N CYS A 57 15.57 11.28 9.64
CA CYS A 57 14.71 10.26 10.26
C CYS A 57 15.48 8.93 10.31
N ASN A 58 16.28 8.75 11.37
CA ASN A 58 17.13 7.56 11.56
C ASN A 58 16.83 6.89 12.91
N LEU A 59 17.15 5.59 13.03
CA LEU A 59 16.94 4.86 14.27
C LEU A 59 17.74 5.45 15.44
N ASP A 60 18.98 5.83 15.17
CA ASP A 60 19.91 6.46 16.09
C ASP A 60 20.90 7.34 15.32
N ALA A 61 21.81 8.00 16.04
CA ALA A 61 22.84 8.87 15.48
C ALA A 61 24.17 8.15 15.20
N ARG A 62 24.22 6.82 15.30
CA ARG A 62 25.48 6.09 15.11
C ARG A 62 25.92 6.16 13.64
N PRO A 63 27.23 6.02 13.39
CA PRO A 63 27.77 5.86 12.06
C PRO A 63 27.09 4.75 11.26
N GLY A 64 27.09 4.92 9.95
CA GLY A 64 26.59 3.95 8.99
C GLY A 64 27.51 2.75 8.85
N TYR A 65 27.39 2.06 7.71
CA TYR A 65 28.22 0.90 7.39
C TYR A 65 29.72 1.25 7.36
N SER A 66 30.04 2.47 6.93
CA SER A 66 31.41 2.98 6.86
C SER A 66 32.09 3.13 8.23
N GLY A 67 31.33 3.21 9.33
CA GLY A 67 31.84 3.54 10.65
C GLY A 67 32.28 5.00 10.81
N VAL A 68 32.04 5.85 9.81
CA VAL A 68 32.39 7.28 9.82
C VAL A 68 31.23 8.09 10.41
N GLU A 69 31.52 8.90 11.43
CA GLU A 69 30.56 9.87 11.97
C GLU A 69 30.06 10.79 10.87
N ASN A 70 28.79 11.22 10.94
CA ASN A 70 28.20 12.05 9.90
C ASN A 70 28.13 13.52 10.37
N PRO A 71 29.00 14.42 9.88
CA PRO A 71 29.00 15.83 10.28
C PRO A 71 27.68 16.55 10.02
N LEU A 72 26.85 16.02 9.11
CA LEU A 72 25.52 16.56 8.85
C LEU A 72 24.62 16.51 10.09
N TYR A 73 24.79 15.52 10.96
CA TYR A 73 23.92 15.32 12.13
C TYR A 73 24.11 16.40 13.19
N ASP A 74 25.29 17.03 13.23
CA ASP A 74 25.63 18.10 14.16
C ASP A 74 25.42 19.51 13.55
N ASP A 75 25.04 19.60 12.27
CA ASP A 75 24.78 20.90 11.63
C ASP A 75 23.55 21.56 12.28
N PRO A 76 23.63 22.84 12.72
CA PRO A 76 22.51 23.56 13.34
C PRO A 76 21.22 23.62 12.52
N LYS A 77 21.30 23.44 11.19
CA LYS A 77 20.12 23.39 10.31
C LYS A 77 19.54 21.99 10.14
N THR A 78 20.16 20.99 10.76
CA THR A 78 19.73 19.60 10.76
C THR A 78 18.89 19.30 12.00
N LEU A 79 17.68 18.81 11.78
CA LEU A 79 16.82 18.28 12.81
C LEU A 79 16.91 16.74 12.82
N MET A 80 17.48 16.20 13.88
CA MET A 80 17.52 14.75 14.11
C MET A 80 16.23 14.26 14.75
N LEU A 81 15.50 13.40 14.06
CA LEU A 81 14.33 12.68 14.56
C LEU A 81 14.70 11.21 14.71
N LEU A 82 15.09 10.84 15.94
CA LEU A 82 15.55 9.48 16.24
C LEU A 82 14.40 8.54 16.54
N GLY A 83 14.53 7.29 16.09
CA GLY A 83 13.56 6.22 16.28
C GLY A 83 13.19 5.53 14.98
N ASP A 84 12.20 4.64 15.04
CA ASP A 84 11.69 3.97 13.84
C ASP A 84 11.25 5.02 12.78
N ALA A 85 11.73 4.84 11.55
CA ALA A 85 11.51 5.79 10.46
C ALA A 85 10.02 5.94 10.12
N LEU A 86 9.24 4.85 10.20
CA LEU A 86 7.80 4.91 10.00
C LEU A 86 7.12 5.72 11.11
N GLY A 87 7.54 5.54 12.37
CA GLY A 87 7.08 6.32 13.52
C GLY A 87 7.35 7.82 13.38
N THR A 88 8.57 8.19 13.00
CA THR A 88 8.97 9.60 12.84
C THR A 88 8.25 10.25 11.66
N ILE A 89 8.12 9.58 10.52
CA ILE A 89 7.35 10.08 9.37
C ILE A 89 5.87 10.25 9.73
N LYS A 90 5.26 9.31 10.46
CA LYS A 90 3.88 9.44 10.95
C LYS A 90 3.71 10.64 11.87
N ALA A 91 4.68 10.91 12.75
CA ALA A 91 4.65 12.07 13.64
C ALA A 91 4.78 13.40 12.87
N ILE A 92 5.69 13.46 11.89
CA ILE A 92 5.83 14.62 10.99
C ILE A 92 4.52 14.85 10.24
N ARG A 93 3.94 13.80 9.64
CA ARG A 93 2.65 13.88 8.95
C ARG A 93 1.55 14.41 9.87
N SER A 94 1.42 13.85 11.08
CA SER A 94 0.45 14.32 12.07
C SER A 94 0.68 15.78 12.51
N GLY A 95 1.93 16.27 12.48
CA GLY A 95 2.27 17.66 12.76
C GLY A 95 1.92 18.61 11.61
N LEU A 96 2.10 18.15 10.36
CA LEU A 96 1.73 18.87 9.14
C LEU A 96 0.20 18.92 8.94
N ASP A 97 -0.50 17.86 9.35
CA ASP A 97 -1.95 17.72 9.28
C ASP A 97 -2.72 18.55 10.33
N LYS A 98 -2.05 19.35 11.18
CA LYS A 98 -2.73 20.30 12.06
C LYS A 98 -3.00 21.64 11.37
N PRO A 99 -4.17 21.77 10.72
CA PRO A 99 -5.03 22.95 10.92
C PRO A 99 -6.38 22.57 11.58
N GLN A 100 -7.03 23.57 12.20
CA GLN A 100 -8.36 23.55 12.84
C GLN A 100 -9.31 22.43 12.33
N GLU A 101 -9.84 21.64 13.28
CA GLU A 101 -10.76 20.50 13.11
C GLU A 101 -11.43 20.38 11.74
N ALA A 102 -10.95 19.42 10.95
CA ALA A 102 -11.76 18.74 9.95
C ALA A 102 -11.66 17.24 10.24
N ALA A 103 -12.68 16.71 10.90
CA ALA A 103 -12.84 15.28 11.12
C ALA A 103 -12.75 14.55 9.78
N ALA A 104 -11.79 13.62 9.67
CA ALA A 104 -11.86 12.58 8.66
C ALA A 104 -13.21 11.89 8.84
N ALA A 105 -14.11 12.07 7.87
CA ALA A 105 -15.39 11.41 7.85
C ALA A 105 -15.11 9.91 7.72
N THR A 106 -15.06 9.24 8.88
CA THR A 106 -15.20 7.80 8.97
C THR A 106 -16.65 7.54 8.60
N GLN A 107 -16.94 7.37 7.30
CA GLN A 107 -18.20 6.74 6.93
C GLN A 107 -18.14 5.36 7.56
N ALA A 108 -18.96 5.15 8.58
CA ALA A 108 -19.16 3.83 9.12
C ALA A 108 -19.62 2.94 7.96
N PRO A 109 -19.15 1.68 7.87
CA PRO A 109 -19.75 0.73 6.93
C PRO A 109 -21.26 0.76 7.16
N SER A 110 -22.03 0.81 6.06
CA SER A 110 -23.49 0.80 6.08
C SER A 110 -23.98 -0.17 7.17
N GLU A 111 -24.91 0.27 8.02
CA GLU A 111 -25.39 -0.52 9.15
C GLU A 111 -25.75 -1.95 8.69
N GLY A 112 -24.94 -2.95 9.05
CA GLY A 112 -25.10 -4.35 8.65
C GLY A 112 -24.07 -4.91 7.66
N GLY A 113 -23.19 -4.09 7.06
CA GLY A 113 -22.21 -4.54 6.07
C GLY A 113 -21.23 -5.60 6.60
N ILE A 114 -20.56 -5.34 7.73
CA ILE A 114 -19.60 -6.28 8.33
C ILE A 114 -20.26 -7.60 8.76
N PRO A 115 -21.41 -7.60 9.47
CA PRO A 115 -22.14 -8.84 9.76
C PRO A 115 -22.53 -9.63 8.51
N SER A 116 -23.03 -8.95 7.46
CA SER A 116 -23.41 -9.59 6.20
C SER A 116 -22.22 -10.22 5.48
N ALA A 117 -21.11 -9.49 5.39
CA ALA A 117 -19.84 -9.98 4.84
C ALA A 117 -19.34 -11.22 5.60
N ALA A 118 -19.35 -11.19 6.93
CA ALA A 118 -18.97 -12.33 7.75
C ALA A 118 -19.91 -13.53 7.55
N GLU A 119 -21.22 -13.31 7.39
CA GLU A 119 -22.17 -14.38 7.10
C GLU A 119 -21.97 -14.99 5.70
N ALA A 120 -21.70 -14.17 4.69
CA ALA A 120 -21.36 -14.63 3.35
C ALA A 120 -20.08 -15.49 3.37
N LEU A 121 -19.03 -15.03 4.06
CA LEU A 121 -17.79 -15.77 4.22
C LEU A 121 -17.98 -17.08 5.01
N ARG A 122 -18.85 -17.11 6.02
CA ARG A 122 -19.20 -18.36 6.74
C ARG A 122 -19.85 -19.39 5.82
N LYS A 123 -20.72 -18.97 4.91
CA LYS A 123 -21.44 -19.86 3.98
C LYS A 123 -20.61 -20.28 2.76
N ALA A 124 -19.60 -19.48 2.39
CA ALA A 124 -18.77 -19.76 1.23
C ALA A 124 -17.87 -20.99 1.41
N GLU A 125 -17.75 -21.81 0.37
CA GLU A 125 -16.75 -22.89 0.30
C GLU A 125 -15.53 -22.44 -0.50
N ARG A 126 -15.74 -21.63 -1.55
CA ARG A 126 -14.69 -21.09 -2.41
C ARG A 126 -14.66 -19.57 -2.37
N ILE A 127 -13.51 -19.03 -1.99
CA ILE A 127 -13.28 -17.59 -1.80
C ILE A 127 -12.07 -17.17 -2.64
N VAL A 128 -12.21 -16.09 -3.40
CA VAL A 128 -11.09 -15.50 -4.16
C VAL A 128 -10.83 -14.10 -3.64
N VAL A 129 -9.59 -13.81 -3.24
CA VAL A 129 -9.14 -12.50 -2.78
C VAL A 129 -8.50 -11.75 -3.96
N VAL A 130 -8.95 -10.53 -4.21
CA VAL A 130 -8.40 -9.63 -5.23
C VAL A 130 -7.71 -8.46 -4.51
N PRO A 131 -6.38 -8.52 -4.30
CA PRO A 131 -5.65 -7.44 -3.66
C PRO A 131 -5.39 -6.30 -4.64
N GLY A 132 -5.41 -5.06 -4.13
CA GLY A 132 -5.12 -3.86 -4.89
C GLY A 132 -4.29 -2.83 -4.11
N TYR A 133 -4.14 -1.64 -4.70
CA TYR A 133 -3.31 -0.58 -4.13
C TYR A 133 -3.76 -0.11 -2.73
N GLY A 134 -5.06 -0.11 -2.45
CA GLY A 134 -5.58 0.26 -1.12
C GLY A 134 -5.12 -0.72 -0.02
N MET A 135 -4.91 -2.00 -0.33
CA MET A 135 -4.31 -2.95 0.61
C MET A 135 -2.88 -2.55 0.97
N ALA A 136 -2.08 -2.13 -0.03
CA ALA A 136 -0.72 -1.66 0.17
C ALA A 136 -0.67 -0.37 1.00
N LEU A 137 -1.53 0.60 0.70
CA LEU A 137 -1.62 1.85 1.46
C LEU A 137 -1.98 1.63 2.94
N ALA A 138 -2.91 0.71 3.20
CA ALA A 138 -3.34 0.36 4.55
C ALA A 138 -2.37 -0.58 5.28
N GLN A 139 -1.35 -1.11 4.59
CA GLN A 139 -0.46 -2.17 5.11
C GLN A 139 -1.25 -3.37 5.65
N ALA A 140 -2.28 -3.77 4.89
CA ALA A 140 -3.25 -4.77 5.33
C ALA A 140 -2.84 -6.22 5.02
N GLN A 141 -1.75 -6.45 4.27
CA GLN A 141 -1.36 -7.77 3.75
C GLN A 141 -1.30 -8.85 4.86
N PHE A 142 -0.65 -8.57 5.99
CA PHE A 142 -0.56 -9.53 7.09
C PHE A 142 -1.92 -9.86 7.72
N GLU A 143 -2.82 -8.89 7.81
CA GLU A 143 -4.16 -9.11 8.36
C GLU A 143 -5.04 -9.90 7.39
N VAL A 144 -4.90 -9.64 6.09
CA VAL A 144 -5.55 -10.44 5.03
C VAL A 144 -5.11 -11.89 5.16
N ILE A 145 -3.82 -12.16 5.35
CA ILE A 145 -3.32 -13.54 5.49
C ILE A 145 -3.82 -14.22 6.76
N ARG A 146 -3.91 -13.49 7.89
CA ARG A 146 -4.56 -14.02 9.09
C ARG A 146 -6.01 -14.41 8.85
N LEU A 147 -6.75 -13.57 8.11
CA LEU A 147 -8.14 -13.86 7.75
C LEU A 147 -8.22 -15.09 6.83
N THR A 148 -7.41 -15.18 5.77
CA THR A 148 -7.45 -16.30 4.83
C THR A 148 -7.02 -17.60 5.50
N ASN A 149 -5.96 -17.59 6.32
CA ASN A 149 -5.53 -18.77 7.09
C ASN A 149 -6.62 -19.24 8.06
N PHE A 150 -7.33 -18.30 8.71
CA PHE A 150 -8.48 -18.65 9.54
C PHE A 150 -9.58 -19.33 8.71
N LEU A 151 -9.94 -18.78 7.54
CA LEU A 151 -10.95 -19.36 6.67
C LEU A 151 -10.54 -20.76 6.17
N GLU A 152 -9.28 -20.95 5.80
CA GLU A 152 -8.71 -22.25 5.41
C GLU A 152 -8.72 -23.26 6.55
N SER A 153 -8.46 -22.83 7.79
CA SER A 153 -8.59 -23.70 8.98
C SER A 153 -10.01 -24.22 9.19
N GLN A 154 -11.01 -23.54 8.62
CA GLN A 154 -12.41 -23.97 8.60
C GLN A 154 -12.76 -24.83 7.37
N GLY A 155 -11.75 -25.27 6.61
CA GLY A 155 -11.92 -26.14 5.43
C GLY A 155 -12.34 -25.41 4.15
N LYS A 156 -12.23 -24.08 4.10
CA LYS A 156 -12.57 -23.28 2.91
C LYS A 156 -11.40 -23.26 1.93
N ASN A 157 -11.72 -23.21 0.63
CA ASN A 157 -10.73 -23.02 -0.42
C ASN A 157 -10.54 -21.52 -0.68
N VAL A 158 -9.34 -21.00 -0.42
CA VAL A 158 -9.01 -19.59 -0.58
C VAL A 158 -7.88 -19.41 -1.59
N LEU A 159 -8.15 -18.62 -2.63
CA LEU A 159 -7.20 -18.32 -3.71
C LEU A 159 -7.03 -16.80 -3.84
N PHE A 160 -5.94 -16.36 -4.47
CA PHE A 160 -5.64 -14.95 -4.71
C PHE A 160 -5.60 -14.69 -6.21
N ALA A 161 -6.43 -13.77 -6.69
CA ALA A 161 -6.44 -13.33 -8.08
C ALA A 161 -5.61 -12.05 -8.22
N VAL A 162 -4.43 -12.16 -8.83
CA VAL A 162 -3.48 -11.04 -8.92
C VAL A 162 -3.49 -10.45 -10.33
N HIS A 163 -4.02 -9.23 -10.45
CA HIS A 163 -3.95 -8.50 -11.72
C HIS A 163 -2.52 -8.01 -11.99
N PRO A 164 -1.97 -8.13 -13.23
CA PRO A 164 -0.58 -7.79 -13.54
C PRO A 164 -0.21 -6.33 -13.27
N VAL A 165 -1.18 -5.42 -13.35
CA VAL A 165 -1.03 -3.98 -13.04
C VAL A 165 -1.71 -3.55 -11.73
N ALA A 166 -2.07 -4.49 -10.85
CA ALA A 166 -2.55 -4.13 -9.52
C ALA A 166 -1.45 -3.40 -8.73
N GLY A 167 -1.77 -2.21 -8.21
CA GLY A 167 -0.85 -1.39 -7.42
C GLY A 167 -0.35 -0.15 -8.15
N ARG A 168 0.94 0.15 -7.95
CA ARG A 168 1.66 1.30 -8.56
C ARG A 168 3.02 0.93 -9.15
N MET A 169 3.35 -0.36 -9.16
CA MET A 169 4.53 -0.91 -9.83
C MET A 169 4.21 -2.32 -10.35
N PRO A 170 4.85 -2.80 -11.43
CA PRO A 170 4.70 -4.18 -11.86
C PRO A 170 5.04 -5.15 -10.73
N GLY A 171 4.18 -6.16 -10.51
CA GLY A 171 4.37 -7.16 -9.46
C GLY A 171 4.19 -6.63 -8.02
N HIS A 172 3.61 -5.44 -7.82
CA HIS A 172 3.44 -4.85 -6.47
C HIS A 172 2.74 -5.83 -5.52
N MET A 173 1.62 -6.42 -5.94
CA MET A 173 0.88 -7.36 -5.10
C MET A 173 1.67 -8.64 -4.86
N ASN A 174 2.40 -9.16 -5.85
CA ASN A 174 3.24 -10.35 -5.68
C ASN A 174 4.30 -10.13 -4.60
N VAL A 175 4.93 -8.96 -4.55
CA VAL A 175 5.93 -8.62 -3.52
C VAL A 175 5.29 -8.59 -2.12
N LEU A 176 4.14 -7.93 -1.96
CA LEU A 176 3.47 -7.85 -0.66
C LEU A 176 2.92 -9.19 -0.17
N LEU A 177 2.42 -10.01 -1.09
CA LEU A 177 1.93 -11.35 -0.76
C LEU A 177 3.10 -12.30 -0.43
N ALA A 178 4.24 -12.17 -1.13
CA ALA A 178 5.45 -12.91 -0.80
C ALA A 178 6.02 -12.48 0.57
N GLU A 179 6.00 -11.19 0.89
CA GLU A 179 6.37 -10.67 2.22
C GLU A 179 5.46 -11.23 3.33
N ALA A 180 4.18 -11.41 3.03
CA ALA A 180 3.20 -11.99 3.95
C ALA A 180 3.17 -13.54 3.93
N GLU A 181 4.16 -14.19 3.29
CA GLU A 181 4.34 -15.64 3.23
C GLU A 181 3.15 -16.41 2.60
N VAL A 182 2.53 -15.82 1.57
CA VAL A 182 1.50 -16.53 0.79
C VAL A 182 2.14 -17.59 -0.10
N ASP A 183 1.57 -18.79 -0.08
CA ASP A 183 1.97 -19.87 -0.98
C ASP A 183 1.70 -19.48 -2.45
N TYR A 184 2.73 -19.60 -3.29
CA TYR A 184 2.66 -19.29 -4.71
C TYR A 184 1.59 -20.12 -5.43
N GLU A 185 1.30 -21.35 -4.98
CA GLU A 185 0.26 -22.19 -5.57
C GLU A 185 -1.15 -21.59 -5.44
N LYS A 186 -1.35 -20.64 -4.51
CA LYS A 186 -2.64 -19.95 -4.31
C LYS A 186 -2.76 -18.70 -5.17
N LEU A 187 -1.67 -18.25 -5.81
CA LEU A 187 -1.66 -17.04 -6.62
C LEU A 187 -2.05 -17.39 -8.06
N LEU A 188 -3.24 -16.98 -8.45
CA LEU A 188 -3.75 -17.12 -9.80
C LEU A 188 -3.40 -15.88 -10.63
N GLU A 189 -2.95 -16.13 -11.87
CA GLU A 189 -2.82 -15.07 -12.87
C GLU A 189 -4.19 -14.67 -13.43
N LEU A 190 -4.23 -13.62 -14.27
CA LEU A 190 -5.48 -13.01 -14.75
C LEU A 190 -6.41 -14.01 -15.45
N GLU A 191 -5.89 -14.79 -16.39
CA GLU A 191 -6.70 -15.73 -17.17
C GLU A 191 -7.25 -16.87 -16.30
N GLU A 192 -6.42 -17.41 -15.41
CA GLU A 192 -6.79 -18.46 -14.45
C GLU A 192 -7.83 -17.96 -13.45
N SER A 193 -7.65 -16.73 -12.96
CA SER A 193 -8.60 -16.06 -12.07
C SER A 193 -9.97 -15.89 -12.73
N ASN A 194 -9.99 -15.46 -14.00
CA ASN A 194 -11.24 -15.29 -14.75
C ASN A 194 -11.96 -16.62 -15.00
N ALA A 195 -11.22 -17.72 -15.18
CA ALA A 195 -11.80 -19.06 -15.26
C ALA A 195 -12.37 -19.56 -13.91
N GLU A 196 -11.88 -19.03 -12.78
CA GLU A 196 -12.31 -19.40 -11.42
C GLU A 196 -13.57 -18.64 -10.96
N PHE A 197 -13.77 -17.38 -11.39
CA PHE A 197 -14.86 -16.54 -10.88
C PHE A 197 -16.27 -17.14 -11.01
N PRO A 198 -16.68 -17.78 -12.14
CA PRO A 198 -18.02 -18.38 -12.27
C PRO A 198 -18.35 -19.45 -11.22
N ARG A 199 -17.32 -20.10 -10.65
CA ARG A 199 -17.48 -21.15 -9.62
C ARG A 199 -17.18 -20.66 -8.20
N THR A 200 -16.87 -19.38 -8.04
CA THR A 200 -16.50 -18.75 -6.76
C THR A 200 -17.75 -18.28 -6.01
N ASP A 201 -17.82 -18.59 -4.71
CA ASP A 201 -18.95 -18.18 -3.87
C ASP A 201 -18.83 -16.71 -3.45
N VAL A 202 -17.64 -16.29 -3.03
CA VAL A 202 -17.38 -14.91 -2.59
C VAL A 202 -16.05 -14.43 -3.17
N VAL A 203 -16.09 -13.28 -3.85
CA VAL A 203 -14.87 -12.54 -4.19
C VAL A 203 -14.68 -11.41 -3.18
N MET A 204 -13.51 -11.35 -2.55
CA MET A 204 -13.11 -10.26 -1.65
C MET A 204 -12.14 -9.32 -2.36
N ILE A 205 -12.61 -8.15 -2.74
CA ILE A 205 -11.80 -7.09 -3.36
C ILE A 205 -11.26 -6.20 -2.25
N ILE A 206 -9.93 -6.07 -2.15
CA ILE A 206 -9.26 -5.35 -1.07
C ILE A 206 -8.42 -4.23 -1.65
N GLY A 207 -8.98 -3.01 -1.68
CA GLY A 207 -8.28 -1.84 -2.18
C GLY A 207 -8.03 -1.84 -3.69
N ALA A 208 -8.85 -2.55 -4.47
CA ALA A 208 -8.79 -2.55 -5.93
C ALA A 208 -10.00 -1.82 -6.53
N CYS A 209 -9.78 -1.10 -7.63
CA CYS A 209 -10.82 -0.33 -8.32
C CYS A 209 -10.76 -0.59 -9.84
N ASP A 210 -9.77 -0.02 -10.54
CA ASP A 210 -9.71 -0.09 -12.00
C ASP A 210 -9.55 -1.52 -12.55
N VAL A 211 -8.75 -2.35 -11.88
CA VAL A 211 -8.45 -3.72 -12.30
C VAL A 211 -9.62 -4.70 -12.20
N VAL A 212 -10.72 -4.26 -11.58
CA VAL A 212 -11.98 -5.03 -11.43
C VAL A 212 -13.16 -4.27 -12.05
N ASN A 213 -12.91 -3.16 -12.77
CA ASN A 213 -13.96 -2.27 -13.25
C ASN A 213 -14.59 -2.79 -14.55
N PRO A 214 -15.87 -3.23 -14.55
CA PRO A 214 -16.54 -3.76 -15.74
C PRO A 214 -16.64 -2.77 -16.91
N ALA A 215 -16.50 -1.47 -16.66
CA ALA A 215 -16.51 -0.44 -17.70
C ALA A 215 -15.42 -0.66 -18.77
N ALA A 216 -14.34 -1.37 -18.45
CA ALA A 216 -13.30 -1.73 -19.42
C ALA A 216 -13.81 -2.63 -20.57
N ASN A 217 -14.83 -3.43 -20.29
CA ASN A 217 -15.44 -4.38 -21.24
C ASN A 217 -16.71 -3.83 -21.90
N ASP A 218 -17.19 -2.64 -21.52
CA ASP A 218 -18.42 -2.07 -22.09
C ASP A 218 -18.10 -1.39 -23.44
N PRO A 219 -18.56 -1.94 -24.59
CA PRO A 219 -18.29 -1.36 -25.90
C PRO A 219 -19.03 -0.03 -26.15
N THR A 220 -19.97 0.34 -25.28
CA THR A 220 -20.72 1.60 -25.36
C THR A 220 -20.05 2.75 -24.59
N MET A 221 -19.05 2.45 -23.75
CA MET A 221 -18.31 3.41 -22.98
C MET A 221 -16.91 3.64 -23.60
N ASP A 222 -16.65 4.86 -24.06
CA ASP A 222 -15.31 5.30 -24.47
C ASP A 222 -14.59 5.88 -23.25
N THR A 223 -13.82 5.03 -22.56
CA THR A 223 -13.13 5.39 -21.32
C THR A 223 -11.64 5.07 -21.42
N PRO A 224 -10.79 5.66 -20.57
CA PRO A 224 -9.38 5.27 -20.48
C PRO A 224 -9.14 3.78 -20.14
N LEU A 225 -10.17 3.06 -19.70
CA LEU A 225 -10.10 1.63 -19.37
C LEU A 225 -10.50 0.72 -20.55
N SER A 226 -11.08 1.25 -21.62
CA SER A 226 -11.67 0.44 -22.68
C SER A 226 -10.62 -0.46 -23.34
N GLY A 227 -10.86 -1.78 -23.31
CA GLY A 227 -9.93 -2.79 -23.84
C GLY A 227 -8.82 -3.24 -22.88
N MET A 228 -8.74 -2.69 -21.67
CA MET A 228 -7.88 -3.21 -20.61
C MET A 228 -8.45 -4.56 -20.13
N PRO A 229 -7.68 -5.66 -20.15
CA PRO A 229 -8.10 -6.88 -19.47
C PRO A 229 -8.34 -6.59 -17.99
N ILE A 230 -9.43 -7.10 -17.42
CA ILE A 230 -9.79 -6.93 -16.00
C ILE A 230 -10.00 -8.30 -15.34
N LEU A 231 -10.02 -8.30 -14.01
CA LEU A 231 -10.55 -9.40 -13.22
C LEU A 231 -12.08 -9.30 -13.20
N GLU A 232 -12.75 -10.29 -13.79
CA GLU A 232 -14.22 -10.32 -13.97
C GLU A 232 -14.93 -10.78 -12.68
N ALA A 233 -14.63 -10.11 -11.56
CA ALA A 233 -15.12 -10.44 -10.23
C ALA A 233 -16.66 -10.45 -10.14
N SER A 234 -17.34 -9.69 -11.00
CA SER A 234 -18.81 -9.68 -11.11
C SER A 234 -19.40 -11.04 -11.50
N GLN A 235 -18.62 -11.99 -12.00
CA GLN A 235 -19.11 -13.34 -12.34
C GLN A 235 -19.30 -14.24 -11.11
N ALA A 236 -18.75 -13.88 -9.95
CA ALA A 236 -18.95 -14.63 -8.72
C ALA A 236 -20.39 -14.50 -8.17
N LYS A 237 -20.75 -15.40 -7.24
CA LYS A 237 -22.08 -15.40 -6.61
C LYS A 237 -22.31 -14.17 -5.71
N ALA A 238 -21.27 -13.72 -5.01
CA ALA A 238 -21.27 -12.51 -4.20
C ALA A 238 -19.90 -11.82 -4.25
N VAL A 239 -19.91 -10.50 -4.11
CA VAL A 239 -18.69 -9.67 -4.11
C VAL A 239 -18.68 -8.83 -2.84
N ILE A 240 -17.53 -8.75 -2.17
CA ILE A 240 -17.30 -7.89 -1.00
C ILE A 240 -16.17 -6.94 -1.37
N VAL A 241 -16.42 -5.64 -1.32
CA VAL A 241 -15.43 -4.62 -1.66
C VAL A 241 -15.00 -3.88 -0.40
N CYS A 242 -13.72 -3.95 -0.06
CA CYS A 242 -13.09 -3.28 1.07
C CYS A 242 -12.23 -2.13 0.55
N ASN A 243 -12.84 -0.96 0.34
CA ASN A 243 -12.19 0.24 -0.22
C ASN A 243 -12.36 1.44 0.73
N LEU A 244 -11.47 2.43 0.62
CA LEU A 244 -11.52 3.62 1.48
C LEU A 244 -12.80 4.44 1.27
N ASP A 245 -13.17 4.63 0.02
CA ASP A 245 -14.36 5.32 -0.46
C ASP A 245 -14.88 4.63 -1.74
N ASP A 246 -15.95 5.16 -2.31
CA ASP A 246 -16.57 4.74 -3.57
C ASP A 246 -16.00 5.49 -4.79
N ARG A 247 -14.94 6.29 -4.60
CA ARG A 247 -14.43 7.17 -5.64
C ARG A 247 -13.68 6.38 -6.73
N PRO A 248 -13.59 6.96 -7.95
CA PRO A 248 -12.80 6.40 -9.03
C PRO A 248 -11.34 6.15 -8.67
N GLY A 249 -10.76 5.16 -9.35
CA GLY A 249 -9.36 4.76 -9.22
C GLY A 249 -8.39 5.71 -9.92
N TYR A 250 -7.28 5.15 -10.41
CA TYR A 250 -6.31 5.91 -11.21
C TYR A 250 -6.90 6.40 -12.53
N SER A 251 -7.83 5.65 -13.11
CA SER A 251 -8.47 5.97 -14.38
C SER A 251 -9.41 7.17 -14.34
N GLY A 252 -9.92 7.54 -13.16
CA GLY A 252 -10.98 8.53 -13.02
C GLY A 252 -12.36 8.07 -13.50
N VAL A 253 -12.53 6.78 -13.79
CA VAL A 253 -13.80 6.17 -14.24
C VAL A 253 -14.52 5.56 -13.04
N GLU A 254 -15.81 5.89 -12.89
CA GLU A 254 -16.70 5.25 -11.91
C GLU A 254 -16.76 3.73 -12.13
N ASN A 255 -16.99 2.96 -11.06
CA ASN A 255 -16.98 1.51 -11.14
C ASN A 255 -18.41 0.94 -11.01
N PRO A 256 -19.03 0.48 -12.12
CA PRO A 256 -20.38 -0.10 -12.08
C PRO A 256 -20.50 -1.33 -11.16
N LEU A 257 -19.40 -1.99 -10.83
CA LEU A 257 -19.40 -3.11 -9.87
C LEU A 257 -19.91 -2.71 -8.49
N TYR A 258 -19.72 -1.45 -8.09
CA TYR A 258 -20.12 -0.96 -6.77
C TYR A 258 -21.64 -0.90 -6.60
N ASP A 259 -22.37 -0.74 -7.71
CA ASP A 259 -23.82 -0.71 -7.75
C ASP A 259 -24.44 -2.10 -8.05
N ASP A 260 -23.63 -3.14 -8.27
CA ASP A 260 -24.12 -4.49 -8.50
C ASP A 260 -24.87 -5.00 -7.25
N PRO A 261 -26.11 -5.52 -7.38
CA PRO A 261 -26.87 -6.05 -6.23
C PRO A 261 -26.17 -7.17 -5.45
N LYS A 262 -25.19 -7.85 -6.05
CA LYS A 262 -24.38 -8.89 -5.41
C LYS A 262 -23.17 -8.31 -4.65
N THR A 263 -22.91 -7.02 -4.78
CA THR A 263 -21.78 -6.33 -4.16
C THR A 263 -22.16 -5.76 -2.79
N THR A 264 -21.38 -6.11 -1.78
CA THR A 264 -21.40 -5.47 -0.46
C THR A 264 -20.21 -4.52 -0.36
N MET A 265 -20.48 -3.21 -0.36
CA MET A 265 -19.47 -2.18 -0.16
C MET A 265 -19.16 -1.99 1.34
N LEU A 266 -17.90 -2.13 1.71
CA LEU A 266 -17.36 -1.89 3.05
C LEU A 266 -16.37 -0.74 2.97
N LEU A 267 -16.86 0.47 3.22
CA LEU A 267 -16.07 1.69 3.14
C LEU A 267 -15.21 1.90 4.39
N GLY A 268 -13.99 2.39 4.19
CA GLY A 268 -13.04 2.73 5.24
C GLY A 268 -11.65 2.11 5.05
N ASP A 269 -10.76 2.33 6.01
CA ASP A 269 -9.41 1.78 6.00
C ASP A 269 -9.44 0.24 5.87
N ALA A 270 -8.76 -0.30 4.85
CA ALA A 270 -8.81 -1.72 4.53
C ALA A 270 -8.31 -2.60 5.69
N LEU A 271 -7.25 -2.20 6.40
CA LEU A 271 -6.74 -2.95 7.55
C LEU A 271 -7.80 -3.03 8.66
N LYS A 272 -8.46 -1.92 8.98
CA LYS A 272 -9.54 -1.90 9.97
C LYS A 272 -10.72 -2.77 9.52
N THR A 273 -11.16 -2.66 8.27
CA THR A 273 -12.29 -3.43 7.74
C THR A 273 -12.02 -4.93 7.83
N ILE A 274 -10.82 -5.39 7.45
CA ILE A 274 -10.45 -6.82 7.55
C ILE A 274 -10.41 -7.29 9.01
N LYS A 275 -9.89 -6.46 9.94
CA LYS A 275 -9.94 -6.75 11.38
C LYS A 275 -11.36 -6.92 11.90
N ASP A 276 -12.26 -6.03 11.50
CA ASP A 276 -13.65 -6.05 11.92
C ASP A 276 -14.40 -7.28 11.37
N ILE A 277 -14.13 -7.69 10.12
CA ILE A 277 -14.64 -8.95 9.55
C ILE A 277 -14.12 -10.14 10.35
N ARG A 278 -12.82 -10.19 10.62
CA ARG A 278 -12.18 -11.29 11.36
C ARG A 278 -12.77 -11.45 12.77
N LYS A 279 -12.96 -10.32 13.46
CA LYS A 279 -13.64 -10.28 14.76
C LYS A 279 -15.09 -10.77 14.65
N ALA A 280 -15.83 -10.35 13.62
CA ALA A 280 -17.20 -10.80 13.39
C ALA A 280 -17.29 -12.30 13.08
N LEU A 281 -16.25 -12.89 12.47
CA LEU A 281 -16.12 -14.33 12.22
C LEU A 281 -15.77 -15.14 13.48
N GLY A 282 -15.32 -14.49 14.56
CA GLY A 282 -14.92 -15.14 15.81
C GLY A 282 -13.43 -15.51 15.86
N SER A 283 -12.62 -15.04 14.91
CA SER A 283 -11.17 -15.19 14.94
C SER A 283 -10.60 -14.14 15.90
N SER A 284 -10.06 -14.62 17.03
CA SER A 284 -9.42 -13.81 18.06
C SER A 284 -7.95 -14.25 18.11
N ASP A 285 -7.07 -13.56 17.37
CA ASP A 285 -5.59 -13.46 17.56
C ASP A 285 -4.90 -12.81 16.35
#